data_AF-A0A7V2LKG7-F1
#
_entry.id   AF-A0A7V2LKG7-F1
#
_cell.length_a   1.000
_cell.length_b   1.000
_cell.length_c   1.000
_cell.angle_alpha   90.00
_cell.angle_beta   90.00
_cell.angle_gamma   90.00
#
_symmetry.space_group_name_H-M   'P 1'
#
loop_
_entity.id
_entity.type
_entity.pdbx_description
1 polymer ?
#
loop_
_entity_poly.entity_id
_entity_poly.type
_entity_poly.pdbx_seq_one_letter_code
_entity_poly.pdbx_strand_id
1 'polypeptide(L)'
;MTNNAESIYQLKITLDNINPPIWRRVLVYASVSLASLHDIIQAVMPWENAHLYQFRKDNQTFSEPDGYDEDTDDVDSAEILLFEVLTAPKQKLTYLYDFGDGWEHTILLEAVEPLDPDTIYPQCIAGERACPPEDCGGPPGYAQMLAALQNPEHPEHELYLDWLGDDFDPEQFDLDEINDMLFMELAWADTEGPPMAPINRHLIVMTPTPAYFELRKRLLDSSVITHDEDEVSPLAFLLPITPSLSDLENDLESLTPLFFAMQMLMETFDPESVGEISDEELVDLFTFQIIPLVFDLDWQSPLLHLMPDLFDEDFGEEEL
;
A
#
# COMPACT_ATOMS: atom_id res chain seq x y z
N MET A 1 0.72 -4.47 -40.09
CA MET A 1 0.90 -3.76 -38.82
C MET A 1 0.41 -4.74 -37.77
N THR A 2 1.29 -5.21 -36.91
CA THR A 2 0.90 -6.05 -35.77
C THR A 2 -0.12 -5.27 -34.94
N ASN A 3 -1.22 -5.92 -34.56
CA ASN A 3 -2.20 -5.33 -33.68
C ASN A 3 -1.54 -5.28 -32.29
N ASN A 4 -0.91 -4.15 -31.94
CA ASN A 4 -0.13 -4.04 -30.71
C ASN A 4 -1.00 -4.25 -29.46
N ALA A 5 -2.33 -4.07 -29.53
CA ALA A 5 -3.26 -4.25 -28.41
C ALA A 5 -3.24 -5.66 -27.78
N GLU A 6 -2.89 -6.70 -28.54
CA GLU A 6 -2.79 -8.08 -28.04
C GLU A 6 -1.34 -8.50 -27.71
N SER A 7 -0.40 -7.56 -27.76
CA SER A 7 1.02 -7.83 -27.54
C SER A 7 1.41 -7.60 -26.08
N ILE A 8 2.50 -8.24 -25.66
CA ILE A 8 3.10 -8.06 -24.35
C ILE A 8 4.31 -7.15 -24.48
N TYR A 9 4.37 -6.11 -23.67
CA TYR A 9 5.49 -5.20 -23.60
C TYR A 9 6.45 -5.64 -22.49
N GLN A 10 7.71 -5.84 -22.85
CA GLN A 10 8.78 -5.94 -21.87
C GLN A 10 9.29 -4.54 -21.56
N LEU A 11 9.00 -4.07 -20.35
CA LEU A 11 9.43 -2.78 -19.86
C LEU A 11 10.58 -2.96 -18.88
N LYS A 12 11.58 -2.07 -18.95
CA LYS A 12 12.53 -1.85 -17.86
C LYS A 12 12.20 -0.54 -17.17
N ILE A 13 11.82 -0.62 -15.91
CA ILE A 13 11.56 0.53 -15.03
C ILE A 13 12.81 0.75 -14.20
N THR A 14 13.42 1.93 -14.30
CA THR A 14 14.64 2.28 -13.57
C THR A 14 14.39 3.54 -12.77
N LEU A 15 14.69 3.49 -11.47
CA LEU A 15 14.64 4.67 -10.61
C LEU A 15 15.83 5.58 -10.92
N ASP A 16 15.56 6.81 -11.31
CA ASP A 16 16.58 7.77 -11.70
C ASP A 16 17.27 8.39 -10.49
N ASN A 17 18.47 8.95 -10.69
CA ASN A 17 19.28 9.61 -9.65
C ASN A 17 19.75 8.73 -8.48
N ILE A 18 19.62 7.40 -8.58
CA ILE A 18 20.18 6.44 -7.61
C ILE A 18 21.35 5.66 -8.24
N ASN A 19 22.42 5.45 -7.46
CA ASN A 19 23.56 4.63 -7.87
C ASN A 19 24.09 3.77 -6.70
N PRO A 20 24.22 2.44 -6.86
CA PRO A 20 23.89 1.62 -8.05
C PRO A 20 22.40 1.67 -8.44
N PRO A 21 22.01 1.41 -9.69
CA PRO A 21 20.63 1.58 -10.12
C PRO A 21 19.68 0.60 -9.42
N ILE A 22 18.50 1.10 -9.02
CA ILE A 22 17.36 0.29 -8.59
C ILE A 22 16.45 0.12 -9.80
N TRP A 23 16.10 -1.12 -10.16
CA TRP A 23 15.32 -1.36 -11.37
C TRP A 23 14.48 -2.63 -11.31
N ARG A 24 13.43 -2.67 -12.13
CA ARG A 24 12.54 -3.81 -12.35
C ARG A 24 12.35 -4.00 -13.85
N ARG A 25 12.16 -5.26 -14.26
CA ARG A 25 11.78 -5.63 -15.62
C ARG A 25 10.49 -6.40 -15.56
N VAL A 26 9.48 -5.86 -16.24
CA VAL A 26 8.11 -6.35 -16.18
C VAL A 26 7.59 -6.67 -17.57
N LEU A 27 6.71 -7.67 -17.65
CA LEU A 27 5.90 -8.00 -18.80
C LEU A 27 4.48 -7.53 -18.53
N VAL A 28 3.95 -6.67 -19.39
CA VAL A 28 2.60 -6.09 -19.24
C VAL A 28 1.85 -6.15 -20.56
N TYR A 29 0.51 -6.18 -20.53
CA TYR A 29 -0.25 -5.99 -21.76
C TYR A 29 0.05 -4.61 -22.34
N ALA A 30 0.27 -4.54 -23.66
CA ALA A 30 0.45 -3.26 -24.32
C ALA A 30 -0.80 -2.35 -24.21
N SER A 31 -1.97 -2.96 -23.99
CA SER A 31 -3.27 -2.30 -23.85
C SER A 31 -3.63 -1.88 -22.43
N VAL A 32 -2.72 -1.98 -21.44
CA VAL A 32 -2.99 -1.38 -20.12
C VAL A 32 -3.07 0.15 -20.27
N SER A 33 -3.93 0.80 -19.48
CA SER A 33 -3.91 2.25 -19.34
C SER A 33 -2.63 2.70 -18.62
N LEU A 34 -2.30 3.99 -18.69
CA LEU A 34 -1.21 4.52 -17.88
C LEU A 34 -1.54 4.51 -16.39
N ALA A 35 -2.81 4.65 -15.99
CA ALA A 35 -3.24 4.45 -14.61
C ALA A 35 -2.95 3.02 -14.11
N SER A 36 -3.33 1.99 -14.88
CA SER A 36 -2.99 0.61 -14.52
C SER A 36 -1.49 0.34 -14.56
N LEU A 37 -0.73 1.01 -15.43
CA LEU A 37 0.73 0.94 -15.40
C LEU A 37 1.30 1.55 -14.13
N HIS A 38 0.68 2.60 -13.60
CA HIS A 38 1.07 3.17 -12.32
C HIS A 38 0.88 2.16 -11.17
N ASP A 39 -0.26 1.48 -11.09
CA ASP A 39 -0.50 0.43 -10.08
C ASP A 39 0.55 -0.68 -10.18
N ILE A 40 0.86 -1.11 -11.41
CA ILE A 40 1.92 -2.09 -11.66
C ILE A 40 3.28 -1.59 -11.16
N ILE A 41 3.60 -0.31 -11.36
CA ILE A 41 4.85 0.28 -10.85
C ILE A 41 4.86 0.28 -9.33
N GLN A 42 3.77 0.67 -8.66
CA GLN A 42 3.64 0.66 -7.21
C GLN A 42 3.80 -0.76 -6.63
N ALA A 43 3.29 -1.79 -7.31
CA ALA A 43 3.50 -3.16 -6.89
C ALA A 43 4.95 -3.64 -7.03
N VAL A 44 5.63 -3.32 -8.13
CA VAL A 44 7.04 -3.77 -8.34
C VAL A 44 8.09 -2.90 -7.66
N MET A 45 7.73 -1.66 -7.35
CA MET A 45 8.46 -0.72 -6.51
C MET A 45 7.60 -0.51 -5.26
N PRO A 46 7.63 -1.44 -4.29
CA PRO A 46 6.60 -1.67 -3.26
C PRO A 46 6.33 -0.45 -2.37
N TRP A 47 5.68 0.53 -2.96
CA TRP A 47 5.28 1.82 -2.43
C TRP A 47 3.78 1.80 -2.15
N GLU A 48 3.34 2.82 -1.44
CA GLU A 48 2.02 2.81 -0.81
C GLU A 48 0.92 3.43 -1.66
N ASN A 49 1.26 3.95 -2.83
CA ASN A 49 0.35 4.74 -3.65
C ASN A 49 -0.31 5.90 -2.88
N ALA A 50 0.44 6.52 -1.96
CA ALA A 50 -0.03 7.58 -1.08
C ALA A 50 0.03 8.97 -1.73
N HIS A 51 0.77 9.11 -2.84
CA HIS A 51 1.09 10.40 -3.43
C HIS A 51 0.67 10.54 -4.89
N LEU A 52 0.60 11.78 -5.35
CA LEU A 52 0.33 12.09 -6.75
C LEU A 52 1.41 11.53 -7.67
N TYR A 53 1.00 11.15 -8.88
CA TYR A 53 1.89 10.74 -9.94
C TYR A 53 1.58 11.43 -11.26
N GLN A 54 2.56 11.38 -12.17
CA GLN A 54 2.36 11.73 -13.57
C GLN A 54 3.31 10.97 -14.47
N PHE A 55 2.86 10.70 -15.69
CA PHE A 55 3.69 10.30 -16.81
C PHE A 55 4.00 11.48 -17.72
N ARG A 56 5.19 11.48 -18.32
CA ARG A 56 5.60 12.49 -19.30
C ARG A 56 6.19 11.84 -20.55
N LYS A 57 5.66 12.20 -21.72
CA LYS A 57 6.22 11.84 -23.02
C LYS A 57 6.30 13.08 -23.90
N ASP A 58 7.52 13.43 -24.30
CA ASP A 58 7.79 14.61 -25.12
C ASP A 58 7.24 15.89 -24.45
N ASN A 59 6.21 16.52 -25.00
CA ASN A 59 5.58 17.71 -24.41
C ASN A 59 4.20 17.43 -23.79
N GLN A 60 3.80 16.16 -23.67
CA GLN A 60 2.52 15.76 -23.08
C GLN A 60 2.74 15.17 -21.70
N THR A 61 1.89 15.60 -20.76
CA THR A 61 1.74 15.01 -19.44
C THR A 61 0.47 14.18 -19.40
N PHE A 62 0.53 13.06 -18.68
CA PHE A 62 -0.61 12.21 -18.37
C PHE A 62 -0.67 11.99 -16.87
N SER A 63 -1.81 12.23 -16.24
CA SER A 63 -1.98 12.23 -14.79
C SER A 63 -3.42 11.85 -14.44
N GLU A 64 -3.71 11.65 -13.17
CA GLU A 64 -5.11 11.59 -12.74
C GLU A 64 -5.75 12.97 -12.86
N PRO A 65 -7.06 13.05 -13.15
CA PRO A 65 -7.77 14.31 -13.16
C PRO A 65 -7.73 14.92 -11.75
N ASP A 66 -6.97 16.00 -11.58
CA ASP A 66 -7.01 16.75 -10.33
C ASP A 66 -8.29 17.59 -10.34
N GLY A 67 -9.28 17.19 -9.54
CA GLY A 67 -10.58 17.90 -9.43
C GLY A 67 -10.50 19.35 -8.94
N TYR A 68 -9.31 19.94 -8.87
CA TYR A 68 -8.98 21.27 -8.40
C TYR A 68 -8.39 22.18 -9.48
N ASP A 69 -7.85 21.66 -10.59
CA ASP A 69 -7.22 22.47 -11.64
C ASP A 69 -7.81 22.13 -13.03
N GLU A 70 -8.97 22.71 -13.33
CA GLU A 70 -9.64 22.59 -14.63
C GLU A 70 -8.83 23.21 -15.81
N ASP A 71 -7.71 23.87 -15.55
CA ASP A 71 -6.88 24.58 -16.54
C ASP A 71 -5.61 23.80 -16.95
N THR A 72 -5.44 22.54 -16.54
CA THR A 72 -4.34 21.69 -17.00
C THR A 72 -4.61 21.15 -18.42
N ASP A 73 -3.58 21.16 -19.29
CA ASP A 73 -3.61 20.49 -20.61
C ASP A 73 -3.25 18.99 -20.48
N ASP A 74 -3.34 18.45 -19.26
CA ASP A 74 -2.97 17.07 -18.94
C ASP A 74 -4.02 16.10 -19.49
N VAL A 75 -3.56 14.96 -19.96
CA VAL A 75 -4.45 13.90 -20.46
C VAL A 75 -4.68 12.90 -19.33
N ASP A 76 -5.95 12.54 -19.11
CA ASP A 76 -6.30 11.53 -18.11
C ASP A 76 -5.54 10.21 -18.39
N SER A 77 -4.74 9.79 -17.41
CA SER A 77 -3.92 8.59 -17.49
C SER A 77 -4.73 7.29 -17.57
N ALA A 78 -6.00 7.30 -17.13
CA ALA A 78 -6.91 6.17 -17.25
C ALA A 78 -7.44 5.99 -18.69
N GLU A 79 -7.48 7.06 -19.47
CA GLU A 79 -8.07 7.09 -20.83
C GLU A 79 -7.03 6.87 -21.95
N ILE A 80 -5.74 6.77 -21.60
CA ILE A 80 -4.65 6.58 -22.57
C ILE A 80 -3.96 5.24 -22.36
N LEU A 81 -3.80 4.47 -23.44
CA LEU A 81 -3.19 3.14 -23.39
C LEU A 81 -1.67 3.21 -23.62
N LEU A 82 -0.95 2.30 -22.98
CA LEU A 82 0.52 2.23 -23.05
C LEU A 82 1.05 2.14 -24.48
N PHE A 83 0.40 1.37 -25.36
CA PHE A 83 0.82 1.25 -26.76
C PHE A 83 0.67 2.56 -27.57
N GLU A 84 -0.17 3.49 -27.11
CA GLU A 84 -0.36 4.80 -27.77
C GLU A 84 0.82 5.73 -27.48
N VAL A 85 1.48 5.54 -26.33
CA VAL A 85 2.60 6.37 -25.88
C VAL A 85 3.96 5.72 -26.21
N LEU A 86 4.06 4.40 -26.09
CA LEU A 86 5.23 3.61 -26.46
C LEU A 86 4.89 2.69 -27.66
N THR A 87 5.35 3.08 -28.84
CA THR A 87 5.02 2.43 -30.11
C THR A 87 6.11 1.49 -30.65
N ALA A 88 7.35 1.63 -30.16
CA ALA A 88 8.47 0.81 -30.61
C ALA A 88 9.57 0.64 -29.54
N PRO A 89 10.31 -0.48 -29.56
CA PRO A 89 11.46 -0.68 -28.69
C PRO A 89 12.45 0.49 -28.71
N LYS A 90 13.08 0.73 -27.56
CA LYS A 90 13.99 1.84 -27.23
C LYS A 90 13.32 3.19 -26.97
N GLN A 91 12.01 3.29 -27.14
CA GLN A 91 11.28 4.46 -26.66
C GLN A 91 11.19 4.46 -25.13
N LYS A 92 11.13 5.67 -24.58
CA LYS A 92 11.09 5.92 -23.14
C LYS A 92 9.87 6.72 -22.76
N LEU A 93 9.37 6.46 -21.57
CA LEU A 93 8.34 7.21 -20.89
C LEU A 93 8.90 7.58 -19.51
N THR A 94 8.69 8.83 -19.08
CA THR A 94 9.07 9.27 -17.73
C THR A 94 7.87 9.07 -16.82
N TYR A 95 8.08 8.53 -15.64
CA TYR A 95 7.09 8.41 -14.57
C TYR A 95 7.62 9.13 -13.33
N LEU A 96 6.86 10.09 -12.81
CA LEU A 96 7.16 10.80 -11.58
C LEU A 96 6.14 10.38 -10.54
N TYR A 97 6.60 9.90 -9.39
CA TYR A 97 5.80 9.61 -8.22
C TYR A 97 6.26 10.51 -7.07
N ASP A 98 5.30 10.96 -6.27
CA ASP A 98 5.50 11.92 -5.18
C ASP A 98 6.11 13.25 -5.67
N PHE A 99 5.29 14.29 -5.77
CA PHE A 99 5.75 15.61 -6.23
C PHE A 99 6.58 16.35 -5.18
N GLY A 100 6.55 15.91 -3.92
CA GLY A 100 7.41 16.38 -2.85
C GLY A 100 8.80 15.77 -2.96
N ASP A 101 8.90 14.44 -2.88
CA ASP A 101 10.17 13.71 -2.88
C ASP A 101 10.80 13.60 -4.28
N GLY A 102 9.98 13.60 -5.33
CA GLY A 102 10.42 13.67 -6.70
C GLY A 102 11.01 12.35 -7.23
N TRP A 103 10.31 11.22 -7.02
CA TRP A 103 10.74 9.92 -7.50
C TRP A 103 10.52 9.75 -9.00
N GLU A 104 11.51 10.18 -9.78
CA GLU A 104 11.48 10.04 -11.24
C GLU A 104 12.01 8.66 -11.68
N HIS A 105 11.31 8.05 -12.63
CA HIS A 105 11.65 6.78 -13.25
C HIS A 105 11.71 6.94 -14.75
N THR A 106 12.68 6.25 -15.33
CA THR A 106 12.71 5.98 -16.77
C THR A 106 12.11 4.60 -17.04
N ILE A 107 11.00 4.58 -17.77
CA ILE A 107 10.37 3.37 -18.30
C ILE A 107 10.83 3.19 -19.75
N LEU A 108 11.57 2.11 -20.01
CA LEU A 108 12.10 1.77 -21.33
C LEU A 108 11.34 0.58 -21.91
N LEU A 109 10.75 0.74 -23.11
CA LEU A 109 10.26 -0.40 -23.88
C LEU A 109 11.45 -1.17 -24.46
N GLU A 110 11.78 -2.33 -23.90
CA GLU A 110 12.90 -3.16 -24.35
C GLU A 110 12.50 -4.06 -25.53
N ALA A 111 11.33 -4.69 -25.45
CA ALA A 111 10.83 -5.63 -26.45
C ALA A 111 9.29 -5.63 -26.53
N VAL A 112 8.78 -6.07 -27.68
CA VAL A 112 7.36 -6.36 -27.90
C VAL A 112 7.27 -7.83 -28.24
N GLU A 113 6.65 -8.60 -27.37
CA GLU A 113 6.56 -10.05 -27.42
C GLU A 113 5.12 -10.48 -27.75
N PRO A 114 4.92 -11.65 -28.37
CA PRO A 114 3.60 -12.24 -28.50
C PRO A 114 3.05 -12.63 -27.12
N LEU A 115 1.72 -12.62 -26.98
CA LEU A 115 1.03 -13.20 -25.83
C LEU A 115 1.40 -14.69 -25.68
N ASP A 116 1.82 -15.07 -24.47
CA ASP A 116 1.95 -16.45 -24.06
C ASP A 116 0.73 -16.87 -23.23
N PRO A 117 -0.14 -17.78 -23.71
CA PRO A 117 -1.34 -18.18 -22.98
C PRO A 117 -1.06 -18.94 -21.68
N ASP A 118 0.16 -19.44 -21.48
CA ASP A 118 0.55 -20.16 -20.26
C ASP A 118 1.17 -19.22 -19.21
N THR A 119 1.28 -17.92 -19.50
CA THR A 119 1.83 -16.90 -18.60
C THR A 119 0.71 -16.02 -18.03
N ILE A 120 0.77 -15.76 -16.73
CA ILE A 120 -0.08 -14.77 -16.07
C ILE A 120 0.61 -13.41 -16.17
N TYR A 121 -0.12 -12.41 -16.67
CA TYR A 121 0.36 -11.04 -16.79
C TYR A 121 -0.43 -10.11 -15.88
N PRO A 122 0.20 -9.01 -15.43
CA PRO A 122 1.60 -8.66 -15.57
C PRO A 122 2.51 -9.52 -14.69
N GLN A 123 3.80 -9.53 -15.05
CA GLN A 123 4.80 -10.34 -14.35
C GLN A 123 6.13 -9.58 -14.25
N CYS A 124 6.73 -9.55 -13.07
CA CYS A 124 8.12 -9.16 -12.91
C CYS A 124 9.01 -10.36 -13.27
N ILE A 125 9.99 -10.16 -14.15
CA ILE A 125 10.89 -11.22 -14.63
C ILE A 125 12.35 -11.02 -14.21
N ALA A 126 12.70 -9.83 -13.72
CA ALA A 126 14.00 -9.53 -13.14
C ALA A 126 13.99 -8.18 -12.42
N GLY A 127 14.91 -7.97 -11.50
CA GLY A 127 15.14 -6.70 -10.85
C GLY A 127 16.42 -6.73 -10.04
N GLU A 128 16.75 -5.60 -9.42
CA GLU A 128 17.91 -5.47 -8.55
C GLU A 128 17.64 -4.38 -7.50
N ARG A 129 18.12 -4.62 -6.28
CA ARG A 129 18.09 -3.73 -5.11
C ARG A 129 16.67 -3.45 -4.57
N ALA A 130 16.61 -3.13 -3.29
CA ALA A 130 15.36 -2.78 -2.62
C ALA A 130 14.90 -1.40 -3.12
N CYS A 131 13.59 -1.21 -3.21
CA CYS A 131 13.04 0.12 -3.49
C CYS A 131 13.28 1.04 -2.27
N PRO A 132 13.51 2.35 -2.44
CA PRO A 132 13.57 3.25 -1.30
C PRO A 132 12.25 3.22 -0.50
N PRO A 133 12.29 3.29 0.82
CA PRO A 133 11.07 3.46 1.63
C PRO A 133 10.29 4.71 1.22
N GLU A 134 8.96 4.66 1.40
CA GLU A 134 8.09 5.82 1.27
C GLU A 134 8.59 6.97 2.17
N ASP A 135 8.38 8.22 1.74
CA ASP A 135 8.68 9.43 2.51
C ASP A 135 10.13 9.57 3.04
N CYS A 136 11.10 8.86 2.45
CA CYS A 136 12.51 8.97 2.86
C CYS A 136 13.22 10.25 2.36
N GLY A 137 12.51 11.19 1.74
CA GLY A 137 13.03 12.49 1.34
C GLY A 137 13.67 12.49 -0.06
N GLY A 138 13.12 11.69 -0.97
CA GLY A 138 13.59 11.60 -2.35
C GLY A 138 15.00 11.00 -2.49
N PRO A 139 15.60 11.06 -3.69
CA PRO A 139 16.94 10.52 -3.92
C PRO A 139 18.03 11.06 -2.97
N PRO A 140 18.05 12.36 -2.59
CA PRO A 140 18.99 12.87 -1.59
C PRO A 140 18.77 12.30 -0.19
N GLY A 141 17.51 12.21 0.26
CA GLY A 141 17.15 11.69 1.57
C GLY A 141 17.49 10.21 1.70
N TYR A 142 17.17 9.41 0.68
CA TYR A 142 17.59 8.00 0.63
C TYR A 142 19.12 7.84 0.68
N ALA A 143 19.87 8.67 -0.04
CA ALA A 143 21.33 8.61 0.01
C ALA A 143 21.89 8.95 1.41
N GLN A 144 21.27 9.91 2.11
CA GLN A 144 21.61 10.26 3.49
C GLN A 144 21.26 9.12 4.45
N MET A 145 20.08 8.52 4.30
CA MET A 145 19.62 7.36 5.06
C MET A 145 20.60 6.19 4.93
N LEU A 146 20.99 5.80 3.71
CA LEU A 146 21.96 4.73 3.49
C LEU A 146 23.33 5.04 4.12
N ALA A 147 23.78 6.30 4.04
CA ALA A 147 25.05 6.71 4.66
C ALA A 147 24.99 6.64 6.20
N ALA A 148 23.84 6.94 6.79
CA ALA A 148 23.60 6.82 8.22
C ALA A 148 23.56 5.36 8.67
N LEU A 149 22.82 4.50 7.98
CA LEU A 149 22.72 3.05 8.28
C LEU A 149 24.10 2.35 8.20
N GLN A 150 24.97 2.77 7.29
CA GLN A 150 26.32 2.19 7.16
C GLN A 150 27.31 2.67 8.23
N ASN A 151 27.00 3.71 8.99
CA ASN A 151 27.90 4.31 9.96
C ASN A 151 27.25 4.39 11.36
N PRO A 152 27.59 3.47 12.28
CA PRO A 152 27.07 3.49 13.65
C PRO A 152 27.41 4.76 14.46
N GLU A 153 28.36 5.58 14.02
CA GLU A 153 28.68 6.87 14.65
C GLU A 153 27.91 8.04 14.01
N HIS A 154 27.09 7.81 12.99
CA HIS A 154 26.28 8.85 12.38
C HIS A 154 25.21 9.35 13.38
N PRO A 155 24.99 10.67 13.51
CA PRO A 155 24.04 11.22 14.49
C PRO A 155 22.60 10.74 14.29
N GLU A 156 22.25 10.31 13.07
CA GLU A 156 20.91 9.80 12.70
C GLU A 156 20.86 8.27 12.59
N HIS A 157 21.93 7.54 12.94
CA HIS A 157 21.97 6.07 12.77
C HIS A 157 20.83 5.36 13.52
N GLU A 158 20.70 5.63 14.82
CA GLU A 158 19.65 5.04 15.66
C GLU A 158 18.25 5.45 15.19
N LEU A 159 18.07 6.69 14.71
CA LEU A 159 16.78 7.16 14.20
C LEU A 159 16.32 6.35 12.99
N TYR A 160 17.22 6.06 12.05
CA TYR A 160 16.85 5.27 10.87
C TYR A 160 16.68 3.77 11.18
N LEU A 161 17.40 3.23 12.17
CA LEU A 161 17.17 1.86 12.65
C LEU A 161 15.80 1.74 13.33
N ASP A 162 15.44 2.70 14.19
CA ASP A 162 14.13 2.72 14.85
C ASP A 162 12.99 2.86 13.83
N TRP A 163 13.20 3.62 12.75
CA TRP A 163 12.20 3.82 11.71
C TRP A 163 12.02 2.63 10.75
N LEU A 164 13.11 2.03 10.28
CA LEU A 164 13.07 0.96 9.28
C LEU A 164 13.03 -0.44 9.89
N GLY A 165 13.41 -0.56 11.16
CA GLY A 165 13.76 -1.82 11.78
C GLY A 165 15.12 -2.36 11.31
N ASP A 166 15.51 -3.50 11.87
CA ASP A 166 16.81 -4.14 11.63
C ASP A 166 16.88 -4.92 10.29
N ASP A 167 15.76 -5.06 9.59
CA ASP A 167 15.61 -5.99 8.46
C ASP A 167 15.77 -5.33 7.08
N PHE A 168 15.90 -3.99 7.00
CA PHE A 168 16.07 -3.31 5.72
C PHE A 168 17.47 -3.55 5.12
N ASP A 169 17.53 -4.32 4.03
CA ASP A 169 18.74 -4.47 3.21
C ASP A 169 18.56 -3.75 1.85
N PRO A 170 19.31 -2.67 1.57
CA PRO A 170 19.19 -1.94 0.31
C PRO A 170 19.56 -2.76 -0.94
N GLU A 171 20.26 -3.87 -0.78
CA GLU A 171 20.63 -4.76 -1.90
C GLU A 171 19.64 -5.92 -2.10
N GLN A 172 18.67 -6.09 -1.19
CA GLN A 172 17.70 -7.17 -1.27
C GLN A 172 16.73 -6.98 -2.44
N PHE A 173 16.54 -8.05 -3.20
CA PHE A 173 15.49 -8.14 -4.21
C PHE A 173 15.05 -9.60 -4.31
N ASP A 174 13.77 -9.84 -4.04
CA ASP A 174 13.14 -11.14 -4.22
C ASP A 174 12.12 -11.06 -5.36
N LEU A 175 12.31 -11.94 -6.36
CA LEU A 175 11.47 -11.94 -7.55
C LEU A 175 10.08 -12.53 -7.28
N ASP A 176 10.02 -13.53 -6.40
CA ASP A 176 8.78 -14.23 -6.08
C ASP A 176 7.90 -13.30 -5.22
N GLU A 177 8.48 -12.65 -4.20
CA GLU A 177 7.79 -11.65 -3.38
C GLU A 177 7.17 -10.52 -4.24
N ILE A 178 7.92 -10.00 -5.21
CA ILE A 178 7.42 -8.95 -6.10
C ILE A 178 6.29 -9.44 -7.02
N ASN A 179 6.34 -10.70 -7.46
CA ASN A 179 5.23 -11.26 -8.25
C ASN A 179 4.00 -11.56 -7.39
N ASP A 180 4.19 -11.94 -6.13
CA ASP A 180 3.09 -12.08 -5.18
C ASP A 180 2.42 -10.71 -4.94
N MET A 181 3.20 -9.64 -4.77
CA MET A 181 2.68 -8.27 -4.67
C MET A 181 1.91 -7.84 -5.92
N LEU A 182 2.42 -8.14 -7.12
CA LEU A 182 1.72 -7.87 -8.37
C LEU A 182 0.38 -8.62 -8.46
N PHE A 183 0.37 -9.90 -8.08
CA PHE A 183 -0.85 -10.70 -8.08
C PHE A 183 -1.90 -10.12 -7.13
N MET A 184 -1.46 -9.71 -5.93
CA MET A 184 -2.33 -9.08 -4.94
C MET A 184 -2.87 -7.75 -5.44
N GLU A 185 -2.07 -6.86 -6.01
CA GLU A 185 -2.57 -5.57 -6.51
C GLU A 185 -3.74 -5.74 -7.51
N LEU A 186 -3.66 -6.78 -8.35
CA LEU A 186 -4.59 -6.97 -9.46
C LEU A 186 -5.82 -7.79 -9.11
N ALA A 187 -5.67 -8.79 -8.24
CA ALA A 187 -6.81 -9.58 -7.76
C ALA A 187 -7.86 -8.70 -7.06
N TRP A 188 -7.44 -7.51 -6.59
CA TRP A 188 -8.29 -6.58 -5.85
C TRP A 188 -8.96 -5.55 -6.76
N ALA A 189 -8.29 -5.12 -7.84
CA ALA A 189 -8.88 -4.25 -8.86
C ALA A 189 -10.18 -4.80 -9.46
N ASP A 190 -10.33 -6.12 -9.52
CA ASP A 190 -11.53 -6.81 -10.01
C ASP A 190 -12.69 -6.90 -8.98
N THR A 191 -12.50 -6.47 -7.73
CA THR A 191 -13.46 -6.71 -6.62
C THR A 191 -14.35 -5.52 -6.22
N GLU A 192 -14.34 -4.40 -6.93
CA GLU A 192 -15.07 -3.14 -6.57
C GLU A 192 -14.84 -2.64 -5.12
N GLY A 193 -13.87 -3.21 -4.40
CA GLY A 193 -13.46 -2.81 -3.07
C GLY A 193 -12.34 -1.76 -3.11
N PRO A 194 -12.11 -1.00 -2.02
CA PRO A 194 -10.95 -0.13 -1.95
C PRO A 194 -9.66 -0.94 -2.13
N PRO A 195 -8.63 -0.40 -2.80
CA PRO A 195 -7.37 -1.10 -3.03
C PRO A 195 -6.77 -1.51 -1.68
N MET A 196 -6.41 -2.78 -1.54
CA MET A 196 -5.41 -3.19 -0.55
C MET A 196 -4.14 -3.57 -1.28
N ALA A 197 -3.48 -2.56 -1.84
CA ALA A 197 -2.03 -2.55 -1.93
C ALA A 197 -1.43 -2.93 -0.55
N PRO A 198 -0.11 -3.16 -0.37
CA PRO A 198 0.48 -3.84 0.79
C PRO A 198 0.38 -3.06 2.12
N ILE A 199 -0.54 -2.10 2.19
CA ILE A 199 -1.13 -1.47 3.35
C ILE A 199 -1.25 -2.48 4.51
N ASN A 200 -1.65 -3.72 4.32
CA ASN A 200 -1.95 -4.55 5.49
C ASN A 200 -0.87 -5.59 5.82
N ARG A 201 0.34 -5.11 6.17
CA ARG A 201 1.42 -5.98 6.71
C ARG A 201 1.16 -6.45 8.12
N HIS A 202 0.32 -5.75 8.88
CA HIS A 202 0.07 -6.05 10.28
C HIS A 202 -1.42 -6.12 10.57
N LEU A 203 -1.87 -7.22 11.16
CA LEU A 203 -3.16 -7.33 11.80
C LEU A 203 -3.02 -6.81 13.23
N ILE A 204 -3.73 -5.73 13.56
CA ILE A 204 -3.77 -5.21 14.92
C ILE A 204 -5.04 -5.72 15.59
N VAL A 205 -4.83 -6.48 16.67
CA VAL A 205 -5.90 -6.94 17.55
C VAL A 205 -5.92 -6.05 18.80
N MET A 206 -6.99 -5.27 18.93
CA MET A 206 -7.28 -4.46 20.10
C MET A 206 -8.17 -5.22 21.06
N THR A 207 -7.68 -5.48 22.26
CA THR A 207 -8.45 -6.16 23.31
C THR A 207 -8.79 -5.17 24.42
N PRO A 208 -10.08 -4.96 24.74
CA PRO A 208 -10.50 -4.07 25.83
C PRO A 208 -9.85 -4.44 27.17
N THR A 209 -9.35 -3.45 27.89
CA THR A 209 -8.83 -3.62 29.25
C THR A 209 -9.92 -3.35 30.29
N PRO A 210 -9.70 -3.69 31.58
CA PRO A 210 -10.63 -3.28 32.64
C PRO A 210 -10.91 -1.77 32.67
N ALA A 211 -9.94 -0.92 32.29
CA ALA A 211 -10.09 0.53 32.24
C ALA A 211 -11.13 0.97 31.18
N TYR A 212 -11.17 0.29 30.02
CA TYR A 212 -12.22 0.49 29.02
C TYR A 212 -13.62 0.25 29.61
N PHE A 213 -13.81 -0.84 30.35
CA PHE A 213 -15.11 -1.16 30.94
C PHE A 213 -15.51 -0.18 32.05
N GLU A 214 -14.55 0.31 32.86
CA GLU A 214 -14.79 1.35 33.85
C GLU A 214 -15.18 2.68 33.18
N LEU A 215 -14.51 3.06 32.10
CA LEU A 215 -14.84 4.25 31.32
C LEU A 215 -16.22 4.11 30.67
N ARG A 216 -16.50 2.98 30.00
CA ARG A 216 -17.80 2.69 29.38
C ARG A 216 -18.95 2.80 30.39
N LYS A 217 -18.76 2.32 31.63
CA LYS A 217 -19.73 2.46 32.74
C LYS A 217 -19.94 3.90 33.20
N ARG A 218 -18.94 4.76 33.09
CA ARG A 218 -19.07 6.20 33.38
C ARG A 218 -19.82 6.94 32.27
N LEU A 219 -19.56 6.56 31.02
CA LEU A 219 -20.07 7.22 29.82
C LEU A 219 -21.50 6.82 29.43
N LEU A 220 -21.91 5.59 29.74
CA LEU A 220 -23.26 5.09 29.43
C LEU A 220 -24.16 5.18 30.66
N ASP A 221 -25.37 5.73 30.46
CA ASP A 221 -26.35 5.81 31.55
C ASP A 221 -26.73 4.39 32.04
N SER A 222 -26.62 4.18 33.35
CA SER A 222 -26.87 2.93 34.08
C SER A 222 -28.24 2.28 33.81
N SER A 223 -29.15 3.00 33.13
CA SER A 223 -30.50 2.56 32.80
C SER A 223 -30.61 1.74 31.49
N VAL A 224 -29.55 1.70 30.66
CA VAL A 224 -29.56 1.05 29.33
C VAL A 224 -28.73 -0.25 29.29
N ILE A 225 -27.91 -0.51 30.31
CA ILE A 225 -27.00 -1.68 30.35
C ILE A 225 -27.83 -2.96 30.57
N THR A 226 -28.12 -3.69 29.49
CA THR A 226 -28.90 -4.94 29.53
C THR A 226 -28.22 -6.12 28.83
N HIS A 227 -26.99 -5.97 28.36
CA HIS A 227 -26.22 -7.05 27.71
C HIS A 227 -24.93 -7.31 28.49
N ASP A 228 -24.56 -8.60 28.57
CA ASP A 228 -23.47 -9.14 29.37
C ASP A 228 -22.21 -8.26 29.26
N GLU A 229 -21.79 -7.72 30.41
CA GLU A 229 -20.69 -6.75 30.52
C GLU A 229 -19.31 -7.32 30.10
N ASP A 230 -19.23 -8.62 29.79
CA ASP A 230 -17.98 -9.35 29.58
C ASP A 230 -17.74 -9.81 28.12
N GLU A 231 -18.62 -9.49 27.17
CA GLU A 231 -18.53 -9.98 25.76
C GLU A 231 -18.25 -8.88 24.72
N VAL A 232 -17.43 -7.87 25.05
CA VAL A 232 -16.86 -7.04 23.98
C VAL A 232 -15.74 -7.83 23.31
N SER A 233 -16.01 -8.32 22.09
CA SER A 233 -15.02 -9.06 21.31
C SER A 233 -13.83 -8.16 20.97
N PRO A 234 -12.60 -8.71 20.94
CA PRO A 234 -11.46 -8.00 20.39
C PRO A 234 -11.78 -7.46 19.00
N LEU A 235 -11.38 -6.23 18.75
CA LEU A 235 -11.49 -5.62 17.44
C LEU A 235 -10.22 -5.92 16.66
N ALA A 236 -10.39 -6.32 15.40
CA ALA A 236 -9.29 -6.60 14.51
C ALA A 236 -9.37 -5.66 13.32
N PHE A 237 -8.29 -4.93 13.08
CA PHE A 237 -8.16 -4.04 11.94
C PHE A 237 -6.80 -4.24 11.29
N LEU A 238 -6.74 -3.91 10.02
CA LEU A 238 -5.52 -3.94 9.27
C LEU A 238 -5.02 -2.50 9.11
N LEU A 239 -3.73 -2.25 9.35
CA LEU A 239 -3.12 -0.93 9.19
C LEU A 239 -1.94 -0.94 8.21
N PRO A 240 -1.78 0.16 7.41
CA PRO A 240 -0.74 0.39 6.40
C PRO A 240 0.66 -0.07 6.82
N ILE A 241 1.10 0.48 7.95
CA ILE A 241 2.40 0.28 8.55
C ILE A 241 2.24 0.71 10.01
N THR A 242 2.79 -0.03 10.97
CA THR A 242 3.25 0.60 12.22
C THR A 242 4.67 0.06 12.47
N PRO A 243 5.72 0.83 12.13
CA PRO A 243 7.08 0.35 12.33
C PRO A 243 7.51 0.49 13.80
N SER A 244 6.84 1.36 14.58
CA SER A 244 7.07 1.54 16.01
C SER A 244 5.76 1.59 16.81
N LEU A 245 5.82 1.22 18.10
CA LEU A 245 4.67 1.34 19.02
C LEU A 245 4.19 2.81 19.16
N SER A 246 5.12 3.77 19.01
CA SER A 246 4.84 5.21 19.08
C SER A 246 4.05 5.74 17.89
N ASP A 247 4.25 5.20 16.68
CA ASP A 247 3.48 5.61 15.51
C ASP A 247 2.04 5.09 15.60
N LEU A 248 1.87 3.86 16.11
CA LEU A 248 0.56 3.32 16.46
C LEU A 248 -0.16 4.21 17.49
N GLU A 249 0.54 4.66 18.53
CA GLU A 249 -0.03 5.57 19.55
C GLU A 249 -0.53 6.89 18.92
N ASN A 250 0.27 7.52 18.04
CA ASN A 250 -0.10 8.76 17.35
C ASN A 250 -1.29 8.60 16.37
N ASP A 251 -1.31 7.50 15.59
CA ASP A 251 -2.40 7.22 14.66
C ASP A 251 -3.70 6.89 15.40
N LEU A 252 -3.59 6.14 16.50
CA LEU A 252 -4.72 5.85 17.37
C LEU A 252 -5.27 7.11 18.02
N GLU A 253 -4.45 8.06 18.49
CA GLU A 253 -4.95 9.34 19.02
C GLU A 253 -5.89 10.05 18.03
N SER A 254 -5.53 10.04 16.75
CA SER A 254 -6.32 10.69 15.69
C SER A 254 -7.61 9.94 15.35
N LEU A 255 -7.62 8.61 15.48
CA LEU A 255 -8.74 7.74 15.12
C LEU A 255 -9.62 7.34 16.31
N THR A 256 -9.15 7.56 17.54
CA THR A 256 -9.83 7.19 18.80
C THR A 256 -11.26 7.74 18.86
N PRO A 257 -11.53 9.02 18.56
CA PRO A 257 -12.90 9.54 18.56
C PRO A 257 -13.83 8.83 17.57
N LEU A 258 -13.30 8.40 16.42
CA LEU A 258 -14.03 7.67 15.39
C LEU A 258 -14.30 6.22 15.83
N PHE A 259 -13.33 5.55 16.45
CA PHE A 259 -13.47 4.19 16.97
C PHE A 259 -14.44 4.11 18.16
N PHE A 260 -14.36 5.07 19.07
CA PHE A 260 -15.36 5.23 20.14
C PHE A 260 -16.76 5.46 19.58
N ALA A 261 -16.88 6.31 18.56
CA ALA A 261 -18.15 6.51 17.88
C ALA A 261 -18.65 5.23 17.20
N MET A 262 -17.79 4.46 16.52
CA MET A 262 -18.17 3.24 15.79
C MET A 262 -18.62 2.10 16.71
N GLN A 263 -17.96 1.87 17.84
CA GLN A 263 -18.42 0.85 18.81
C GLN A 263 -19.64 1.31 19.62
N MET A 264 -19.77 2.61 19.91
CA MET A 264 -20.89 3.15 20.69
C MET A 264 -22.11 3.57 19.85
N LEU A 265 -22.01 3.60 18.51
CA LEU A 265 -23.11 3.96 17.60
C LEU A 265 -24.33 3.01 17.72
N MET A 266 -24.18 1.89 18.42
CA MET A 266 -25.28 0.97 18.76
C MET A 266 -26.01 1.33 20.07
N GLU A 267 -25.54 2.31 20.84
CA GLU A 267 -26.09 2.68 22.15
C GLU A 267 -26.20 4.21 22.35
N THR A 268 -27.17 4.67 23.16
CA THR A 268 -27.39 6.10 23.41
C THR A 268 -26.31 6.69 24.30
N PHE A 269 -25.60 7.69 23.78
CA PHE A 269 -24.40 8.28 24.38
C PHE A 269 -24.58 9.76 24.81
N ASP A 270 -23.86 10.21 25.85
CA ASP A 270 -23.78 11.61 26.29
C ASP A 270 -22.45 12.29 25.87
N PRO A 271 -22.45 13.11 24.80
CA PRO A 271 -21.24 13.71 24.25
C PRO A 271 -20.52 14.73 25.14
N GLU A 272 -21.16 15.27 26.20
CA GLU A 272 -20.47 16.17 27.13
C GLU A 272 -19.45 15.42 28.01
N SER A 273 -19.57 14.11 28.14
CA SER A 273 -18.71 13.27 28.98
C SER A 273 -17.36 12.89 28.33
N VAL A 274 -17.19 13.07 27.02
CA VAL A 274 -15.90 12.78 26.31
C VAL A 274 -14.82 13.80 26.67
N GLY A 275 -15.20 15.07 26.86
CA GLY A 275 -14.27 16.17 27.07
C GLY A 275 -13.53 16.17 28.41
N GLU A 276 -13.77 15.17 29.27
CA GLU A 276 -13.12 14.99 30.58
C GLU A 276 -12.02 13.92 30.59
N ILE A 277 -11.73 13.28 29.46
CA ILE A 277 -10.75 12.19 29.35
C ILE A 277 -9.40 12.75 28.88
N SER A 278 -8.31 12.37 29.54
CA SER A 278 -6.96 12.75 29.12
C SER A 278 -6.37 11.78 28.07
N ASP A 279 -5.46 12.26 27.23
CA ASP A 279 -4.81 11.45 26.18
C ASP A 279 -4.08 10.21 26.77
N GLU A 280 -3.43 10.38 27.94
CA GLU A 280 -2.79 9.29 28.69
C GLU A 280 -3.78 8.19 29.15
N GLU A 281 -5.05 8.52 29.42
CA GLU A 281 -6.06 7.55 29.84
C GLU A 281 -6.63 6.74 28.66
N LEU A 282 -6.48 7.22 27.42
CA LEU A 282 -7.06 6.60 26.21
C LEU A 282 -6.25 5.40 25.72
N VAL A 283 -4.91 5.47 25.80
CA VAL A 283 -4.01 4.39 25.39
C VAL A 283 -4.16 3.15 26.30
N ASP A 284 -4.44 3.35 27.59
CA ASP A 284 -4.60 2.28 28.60
C ASP A 284 -5.90 1.47 28.45
N LEU A 285 -6.82 1.90 27.58
CA LEU A 285 -8.12 1.25 27.39
C LEU A 285 -8.04 -0.04 26.59
N PHE A 286 -7.01 -0.20 25.79
CA PHE A 286 -6.82 -1.38 24.95
C PHE A 286 -5.42 -1.95 25.15
N THR A 287 -5.33 -3.27 25.09
CA THR A 287 -4.07 -3.94 24.81
C THR A 287 -4.00 -4.20 23.31
N PHE A 288 -2.83 -3.94 22.74
CA PHE A 288 -2.58 -4.09 21.32
C PHE A 288 -1.74 -5.33 21.08
N GLN A 289 -2.14 -6.15 20.13
CA GLN A 289 -1.29 -7.18 19.54
C GLN A 289 -1.10 -6.86 18.07
N ILE A 290 0.14 -6.64 17.68
CA ILE A 290 0.53 -6.44 16.28
C ILE A 290 0.99 -7.80 15.78
N ILE A 291 0.23 -8.37 14.84
CA ILE A 291 0.56 -9.65 14.21
C ILE A 291 1.10 -9.34 12.82
N PRO A 292 2.42 -9.51 12.57
CA PRO A 292 2.95 -9.42 11.23
C PRO A 292 2.30 -10.52 10.38
N LEU A 293 1.59 -10.10 9.35
CA LEU A 293 1.04 -10.98 8.34
C LEU A 293 2.17 -11.34 7.38
N VAL A 294 2.94 -12.36 7.76
CA VAL A 294 3.76 -13.10 6.80
C VAL A 294 2.82 -14.05 6.07
N PHE A 295 2.45 -13.72 4.84
CA PHE A 295 1.76 -14.66 3.97
C PHE A 295 2.76 -15.74 3.56
N ASP A 296 2.87 -16.80 4.35
CA ASP A 296 3.53 -18.04 3.93
C ASP A 296 2.59 -18.72 2.93
N LEU A 297 2.82 -18.46 1.63
CA LEU A 297 2.00 -18.95 0.51
C LEU A 297 2.19 -20.46 0.23
N ASP A 298 2.66 -21.21 1.21
CA ASP A 298 2.65 -22.67 1.18
C ASP A 298 1.24 -23.25 1.43
N TRP A 299 0.16 -22.58 0.97
CA TRP A 299 -1.26 -23.00 1.02
C TRP A 299 -1.76 -23.65 2.33
N GLN A 300 -1.02 -23.49 3.43
CA GLN A 300 -1.27 -24.05 4.76
C GLN A 300 -1.51 -22.95 5.79
N SER A 301 -1.68 -21.70 5.33
CA SER A 301 -1.99 -20.59 6.23
C SER A 301 -3.30 -20.85 6.97
N PRO A 302 -3.31 -20.82 8.32
CA PRO A 302 -4.51 -20.96 9.14
C PRO A 302 -5.57 -19.86 8.89
N LEU A 303 -5.19 -18.77 8.21
CA LEU A 303 -6.08 -17.62 7.94
C LEU A 303 -7.21 -17.95 6.96
N LEU A 304 -7.05 -18.96 6.10
CA LEU A 304 -8.14 -19.43 5.22
C LEU A 304 -9.36 -19.95 6.02
N HIS A 305 -9.15 -20.34 7.28
CA HIS A 305 -10.23 -20.77 8.18
C HIS A 305 -10.87 -19.63 8.97
N LEU A 306 -10.30 -18.42 8.93
CA LEU A 306 -10.81 -17.23 9.63
C LEU A 306 -11.65 -16.32 8.73
N MET A 307 -11.73 -16.59 7.43
CA MET A 307 -12.57 -15.85 6.48
C MET A 307 -13.55 -16.77 5.70
N PRO A 308 -14.45 -17.53 6.38
CA PRO A 308 -15.44 -18.33 5.65
C PRO A 308 -16.45 -17.46 4.89
N ASP A 309 -16.76 -16.27 5.41
CA ASP A 309 -17.92 -15.48 4.98
C ASP A 309 -17.62 -14.41 3.92
N LEU A 310 -16.38 -14.31 3.43
CA LEU A 310 -15.99 -13.35 2.37
C LEU A 310 -16.08 -13.92 0.95
N PHE A 311 -16.22 -15.24 0.81
CA PHE A 311 -16.28 -15.93 -0.49
C PHE A 311 -17.58 -16.73 -0.69
N ASP A 312 -18.54 -16.58 0.22
CA ASP A 312 -19.84 -17.26 0.15
C ASP A 312 -20.86 -16.37 -0.60
N GLU A 313 -20.56 -16.03 -1.85
CA GLU A 313 -21.61 -15.77 -2.86
C GLU A 313 -21.34 -16.65 -4.09
N ASP A 314 -22.33 -17.48 -4.39
CA ASP A 314 -22.40 -18.46 -5.48
C ASP A 314 -21.85 -17.93 -6.81
N PHE A 315 -20.59 -18.24 -7.15
CA PHE A 315 -20.22 -18.42 -8.55
C PHE A 315 -20.83 -19.74 -9.02
N GLY A 316 -22.07 -19.64 -9.50
CA GLY A 316 -22.78 -20.77 -10.11
C GLY A 316 -21.97 -21.41 -11.23
N GLU A 317 -21.87 -22.74 -11.19
CA GLU A 317 -21.28 -23.61 -12.21
C GLU A 317 -22.06 -23.60 -13.55
N GLU A 318 -22.41 -22.44 -14.10
CA GLU A 318 -22.96 -22.34 -15.46
C GLU A 318 -22.52 -21.03 -16.13
N GLU A 319 -21.31 -21.01 -16.69
CA GLU A 319 -21.04 -20.58 -18.08
C GLU A 319 -19.54 -20.75 -18.39
N LEU A 320 -19.25 -21.83 -19.14
CA LEU A 320 -17.97 -22.15 -19.78
C LEU A 320 -17.83 -21.47 -21.14
#